data_AF-A0A1E4SRH4-F1
#
_entry.id   AF-A0A1E4SRH4-F1
#
_cell.length_a   1.000
_cell.length_b   1.000
_cell.length_c   1.000
_cell.angle_alpha   90.00
_cell.angle_beta   90.00
_cell.angle_gamma   90.00
#
_symmetry.space_group_name_H-M   'P 1'
#
loop_
_entity.id
_entity.type
_entity.pdbx_description
1 polymer ?
#
loop_
_entity_poly.entity_id
_entity_poly.type
_entity_poly.pdbx_seq_one_letter_code
_entity_poly.pdbx_strand_id
1 'polypeptide(L)'
;MGPVAAEELELSQAQRDELRRLGLTPKSPVRVISAENGERIINGRFLHITDMHPDPHYREGMLPEELACHSPGEGKSGKYGDAILGCDSPMILVNDTVAWIKKHLKDKIDFVVWTGDNIRHDNDRRFPRTEQSIFDMNQQVSDLMYEAFKDDQADDHLRKMQVDLIPSLGNNDVYPHNLFSPGPTLQTREMFKIWQNYIPQSQLHIFNRGAYFFQEVIPGHLAVLSINTLYLFQSNPLVDNCDSKKQPGYKLFEWLGYVLKEMRARNMKVWLTGHVPPNEKNYDISCLRKYIVWTHEYRDVIIGGLYGHMNIDHFIPLDSVAAYKSIKKSLKGQAKAKDLSFVTTIEDQDSDWEYESDSDDEFTAALEESDIYKTFEEFGPEFRIQGGVPSNKVKYMESLRETVYAKIKGRRKSGNHAERYSIAHVTASVVPTFNSGIRVWEYNITGLRENIEFQAKYGFAPWDQFFTGLNSLFQSLDEEDEESYWILKKDKTLPPKMPDNLPLGPAYIPQTFTPERYVQYYLDLEQINSGDKKFGYEIEYATDDKLYGMKDLTVKEWIKYGRKLGQPVKDATRSKKKPSKKKKKQQKQLEKLWDSFLKNSFVSSDYENKGYG
;
A
#
# COMPACT_ATOMS: atom_id res chain seq x y z
N MET A 1 15.79 -28.96 -8.68
CA MET A 1 14.54 -28.40 -9.22
C MET A 1 13.81 -29.52 -9.97
N GLY A 2 12.69 -29.99 -9.41
CA GLY A 2 11.83 -30.97 -10.09
C GLY A 2 11.05 -30.34 -11.25
N PRO A 3 10.37 -31.13 -12.11
CA PRO A 3 9.56 -30.60 -13.19
C PRO A 3 8.44 -29.71 -12.62
N VAL A 4 8.33 -28.48 -13.13
CA VAL A 4 7.18 -27.62 -12.88
C VAL A 4 6.26 -27.73 -14.10
N ALA A 5 5.00 -28.12 -13.89
CA ALA A 5 3.99 -28.20 -14.93
C ALA A 5 2.93 -27.12 -14.70
N ALA A 6 2.48 -26.47 -15.77
CA ALA A 6 1.41 -25.48 -15.70
C ALA A 6 0.33 -25.73 -16.78
N GLU A 7 -0.93 -25.66 -16.39
CA GLU A 7 -2.10 -25.94 -17.23
C GLU A 7 -3.19 -24.89 -17.01
N GLU A 8 -3.76 -24.37 -18.09
CA GLU A 8 -4.92 -23.47 -18.02
C GLU A 8 -6.20 -24.27 -17.81
N LEU A 9 -7.03 -23.87 -16.85
CA LEU A 9 -8.27 -24.54 -16.51
C LEU A 9 -9.47 -23.82 -17.10
N GLU A 10 -10.47 -24.58 -17.55
CA GLU A 10 -11.73 -24.02 -18.01
C GLU A 10 -12.71 -23.78 -16.86
N LEU A 11 -13.29 -22.59 -16.82
CA LEU A 11 -14.37 -22.27 -15.87
C LEU A 11 -15.71 -22.82 -16.36
N SER A 12 -16.41 -23.54 -15.48
CA SER A 12 -17.81 -23.89 -15.68
C SER A 12 -18.70 -22.63 -15.76
N GLN A 13 -19.87 -22.76 -16.37
CA GLN A 13 -20.81 -21.63 -16.47
C GLN A 13 -21.21 -21.09 -15.09
N ALA A 14 -21.42 -21.96 -14.10
CA ALA A 14 -21.73 -21.57 -12.73
C ALA A 14 -20.62 -20.73 -12.08
N GLN A 15 -19.35 -21.14 -12.25
CA GLN A 15 -18.20 -20.37 -11.76
C GLN A 15 -18.09 -19.00 -12.45
N ARG A 16 -18.34 -18.93 -13.76
CA ARG A 16 -18.35 -17.67 -14.52
C ARG A 16 -19.44 -16.72 -14.01
N ASP A 17 -20.63 -17.24 -13.73
CA ASP A 17 -21.75 -16.44 -13.24
C ASP A 17 -21.53 -15.99 -11.78
N GLU A 18 -20.91 -16.81 -10.95
CA GLU A 18 -20.51 -16.41 -9.60
C GLU A 18 -19.46 -15.29 -9.60
N LEU A 19 -18.43 -15.38 -10.44
CA LEU A 19 -17.43 -14.32 -10.59
C LEU A 19 -18.08 -13.01 -11.04
N ARG A 20 -18.98 -13.05 -12.03
CA ARG A 20 -19.74 -11.87 -12.48
C ARG A 20 -20.61 -11.29 -11.38
N ARG A 21 -21.25 -12.12 -10.55
CA ARG A 21 -22.05 -11.68 -9.39
C ARG A 21 -21.20 -10.90 -8.39
N LEU A 22 -19.94 -11.28 -8.23
CA LEU A 22 -18.96 -10.59 -7.39
C LEU A 22 -18.31 -9.40 -8.12
N GLY A 23 -18.66 -9.10 -9.37
CA GLY A 23 -18.02 -8.03 -10.16
C GLY A 23 -16.64 -8.39 -10.71
N LEU A 24 -16.19 -9.64 -10.54
CA LEU A 24 -14.89 -10.13 -10.97
C LEU A 24 -14.93 -10.61 -12.42
N THR A 25 -13.81 -10.49 -13.12
CA THR A 25 -13.71 -10.95 -14.50
C THR A 25 -13.65 -12.48 -14.54
N PRO A 26 -14.44 -13.18 -15.36
CA PRO A 26 -14.41 -14.64 -15.45
C PRO A 26 -13.21 -15.18 -16.25
N LYS A 27 -11.99 -14.96 -15.74
CA LYS A 27 -10.72 -15.40 -16.35
C LYS A 27 -10.40 -16.83 -15.96
N SER A 28 -9.95 -17.61 -16.94
CA SER A 28 -9.46 -18.98 -16.74
C SER A 28 -8.23 -18.99 -15.82
N PRO A 29 -8.24 -19.75 -14.72
CA PRO A 29 -7.11 -19.85 -13.83
C PRO A 29 -6.03 -20.78 -14.40
N VAL A 30 -4.80 -20.63 -13.90
CA VAL A 30 -3.66 -21.48 -14.25
C VAL A 30 -3.32 -22.38 -13.07
N ARG A 31 -3.43 -23.69 -13.25
CA ARG A 31 -2.91 -24.68 -12.31
C ARG A 31 -1.39 -24.78 -12.46
N VAL A 32 -0.67 -24.65 -11.36
CA VAL A 32 0.79 -24.79 -11.26
C VAL A 32 1.11 -25.95 -10.34
N ILE A 33 1.92 -26.90 -10.81
CA ILE A 33 2.37 -28.07 -10.05
C ILE A 33 3.88 -27.99 -9.92
N SER A 34 4.39 -27.96 -8.69
CA SER A 34 5.82 -27.96 -8.41
C SER A 34 6.16 -29.05 -7.38
N ALA A 35 7.37 -29.61 -7.47
CA ALA A 35 7.83 -30.63 -6.54
C ALA A 35 7.99 -30.12 -5.10
N GLU A 36 8.25 -28.82 -4.92
CA GLU A 36 8.50 -28.18 -3.63
C GLU A 36 7.22 -27.64 -2.97
N ASN A 37 6.31 -27.04 -3.77
CA ASN A 37 5.12 -26.35 -3.24
C ASN A 37 3.80 -27.09 -3.55
N GLY A 38 3.86 -28.26 -4.20
CA GLY A 38 2.69 -29.03 -4.59
C GLY A 38 1.89 -28.36 -5.71
N GLU A 39 0.58 -28.61 -5.71
CA GLU A 39 -0.39 -28.05 -6.65
C GLU A 39 -1.01 -26.75 -6.09
N ARG A 40 -1.05 -25.70 -6.92
CA ARG A 40 -1.69 -24.42 -6.63
C ARG A 40 -2.45 -23.91 -7.85
N ILE A 41 -3.64 -23.34 -7.63
CA ILE A 41 -4.43 -22.69 -8.68
C ILE A 41 -4.22 -21.18 -8.60
N ILE A 42 -3.80 -20.56 -9.71
CA ILE A 42 -3.57 -19.13 -9.82
C ILE A 42 -4.71 -18.51 -10.64
N ASN A 43 -5.51 -17.71 -9.97
CA ASN A 43 -6.70 -17.03 -10.45
C ASN A 43 -6.42 -15.66 -11.08
N GLY A 44 -5.25 -15.08 -10.80
CA GLY A 44 -4.92 -13.71 -11.19
C GLY A 44 -5.62 -12.68 -10.32
N ARG A 45 -5.85 -12.99 -9.03
CA ARG A 45 -6.57 -12.12 -8.10
C ARG A 45 -5.98 -12.13 -6.70
N PHE A 46 -6.03 -11.01 -5.99
CA PHE A 46 -5.68 -10.98 -4.57
C PHE A 46 -6.57 -10.03 -3.78
N LEU A 47 -6.76 -10.32 -2.50
CA LEU A 47 -7.51 -9.48 -1.56
C LEU A 47 -6.55 -8.47 -0.90
N HIS A 48 -6.99 -7.22 -0.75
CA HIS A 48 -6.35 -6.24 0.11
C HIS A 48 -7.35 -5.80 1.20
N ILE A 49 -6.97 -6.02 2.47
CA ILE A 49 -7.74 -5.69 3.68
C ILE A 49 -6.84 -4.97 4.68
N THR A 50 -7.38 -4.01 5.43
CA THR A 50 -6.59 -3.18 6.35
C THR A 50 -7.43 -2.59 7.47
N ASP A 51 -6.77 -2.15 8.54
CA ASP A 51 -7.33 -1.27 9.57
C ASP A 51 -8.64 -1.84 10.13
N MET A 52 -8.57 -3.05 10.69
CA MET A 52 -9.74 -3.72 11.27
C MET A 52 -10.13 -3.12 12.60
N HIS A 53 -9.17 -2.66 13.41
CA HIS A 53 -9.38 -2.07 14.72
C HIS A 53 -10.48 -2.76 15.56
N PRO A 54 -10.39 -4.08 15.82
CA PRO A 54 -11.31 -4.75 16.71
C PRO A 54 -11.29 -4.10 18.10
N ASP A 55 -12.48 -3.81 18.60
CA ASP A 55 -12.74 -3.27 19.91
C ASP A 55 -13.58 -4.25 20.74
N PRO A 56 -12.96 -4.94 21.72
CA PRO A 56 -13.66 -5.86 22.61
C PRO A 56 -14.52 -5.13 23.66
N HIS A 57 -14.39 -3.81 23.78
CA HIS A 57 -15.16 -2.99 24.72
C HIS A 57 -16.35 -2.30 24.08
N TYR A 58 -16.49 -2.37 22.74
CA TYR A 58 -17.61 -1.83 22.01
C TYR A 58 -18.94 -2.35 22.56
N ARG A 59 -19.91 -1.44 22.71
CA ARG A 59 -21.28 -1.78 23.10
C ARG A 59 -22.27 -1.07 22.18
N GLU A 60 -23.26 -1.83 21.73
CA GLU A 60 -24.42 -1.32 20.98
C GLU A 60 -25.27 -0.40 21.87
N GLY A 61 -25.83 0.65 21.27
CA GLY A 61 -26.69 1.64 21.91
C GLY A 61 -25.96 2.69 22.76
N MET A 62 -24.64 2.84 22.64
CA MET A 62 -23.79 3.66 23.52
C MET A 62 -23.27 4.95 22.86
N LEU A 63 -22.83 5.90 23.71
CA LEU A 63 -22.40 7.24 23.28
C LEU A 63 -20.96 7.23 22.74
N PRO A 64 -20.69 7.91 21.61
CA PRO A 64 -19.33 8.02 21.05
C PRO A 64 -18.47 9.09 21.74
N GLU A 65 -19.10 10.19 22.15
CA GLU A 65 -18.46 11.51 22.32
C GLU A 65 -17.49 11.63 23.51
N GLU A 66 -17.55 10.71 24.47
CA GLU A 66 -16.62 10.72 25.61
C GLU A 66 -15.87 9.38 25.81
N LEU A 67 -16.39 8.29 25.26
CA LEU A 67 -16.09 6.94 25.77
C LEU A 67 -15.95 5.88 24.65
N ALA A 68 -15.73 6.29 23.40
CA ALA A 68 -15.47 5.41 22.26
C ALA A 68 -16.48 4.26 22.08
N CYS A 69 -17.77 4.52 22.34
CA CYS A 69 -18.85 3.51 22.35
C CYS A 69 -18.72 2.42 23.46
N HIS A 70 -17.92 2.62 24.50
CA HIS A 70 -17.75 1.63 25.57
C HIS A 70 -18.75 1.75 26.74
N SER A 71 -19.55 2.83 26.82
CA SER A 71 -20.22 3.22 28.08
C SER A 71 -21.72 3.30 28.08
N PRO A 72 -22.37 2.89 29.21
CA PRO A 72 -23.81 2.95 29.37
C PRO A 72 -24.32 4.38 29.23
N GLY A 73 -25.28 4.57 28.33
CA GLY A 73 -25.99 5.81 28.06
C GLY A 73 -26.98 5.60 26.90
N GLU A 74 -27.89 6.55 26.66
CA GLU A 74 -28.73 6.52 25.45
C GLU A 74 -27.92 7.03 24.26
N GLY A 75 -27.24 6.12 23.56
CA GLY A 75 -26.47 6.40 22.35
C GLY A 75 -27.09 5.83 21.08
N LYS A 76 -26.35 5.96 19.97
CA LYS A 76 -26.81 5.57 18.62
C LYS A 76 -25.95 4.48 17.97
N SER A 77 -25.01 3.90 18.71
CA SER A 77 -24.07 2.92 18.15
C SER A 77 -24.79 1.63 17.75
N GLY A 78 -24.70 1.25 16.48
CA GLY A 78 -25.36 0.10 15.91
C GLY A 78 -24.59 -1.20 16.18
N LYS A 79 -25.24 -2.34 15.92
CA LYS A 79 -24.66 -3.67 16.14
C LYS A 79 -23.31 -3.86 15.43
N TYR A 80 -23.20 -3.39 14.19
CA TYR A 80 -22.00 -3.53 13.36
C TYR A 80 -21.10 -2.28 13.36
N GLY A 81 -21.37 -1.31 14.23
CA GLY A 81 -20.76 0.02 14.16
C GLY A 81 -21.47 0.90 13.15
N ASP A 82 -21.17 2.20 13.17
CA ASP A 82 -21.76 3.18 12.26
C ASP A 82 -20.67 4.06 11.65
N ALA A 83 -20.81 4.31 10.35
CA ALA A 83 -19.95 5.23 9.64
C ALA A 83 -19.96 6.62 10.31
N ILE A 84 -18.77 7.23 10.43
CA ILE A 84 -18.58 8.62 10.88
C ILE A 84 -18.82 8.81 12.40
N LEU A 85 -19.32 7.80 13.10
CA LEU A 85 -19.62 7.88 14.53
C LEU A 85 -18.37 8.03 15.41
N GLY A 86 -17.21 7.58 14.91
CA GLY A 86 -15.93 7.72 15.59
C GLY A 86 -15.61 6.61 16.59
N CYS A 87 -16.26 5.45 16.45
CA CYS A 87 -15.97 4.25 17.22
C CYS A 87 -15.17 3.25 16.38
N ASP A 88 -14.42 2.41 17.08
CA ASP A 88 -13.69 1.29 16.46
C ASP A 88 -14.63 0.11 16.16
N SER A 89 -14.11 -0.93 15.49
CA SER A 89 -14.94 -2.04 15.01
C SER A 89 -15.42 -2.92 16.14
N PRO A 90 -16.74 -3.17 16.26
CA PRO A 90 -17.23 -4.24 17.12
C PRO A 90 -16.64 -5.58 16.67
N MET A 91 -16.33 -6.48 17.60
CA MET A 91 -15.80 -7.82 17.27
C MET A 91 -16.68 -8.57 16.25
N ILE A 92 -18.00 -8.36 16.28
CA ILE A 92 -18.93 -8.99 15.34
C ILE A 92 -18.75 -8.51 13.89
N LEU A 93 -18.39 -7.23 13.67
CA LEU A 93 -18.08 -6.70 12.34
C LEU A 93 -16.84 -7.39 11.75
N VAL A 94 -15.79 -7.55 12.55
CA VAL A 94 -14.54 -8.20 12.13
C VAL A 94 -14.79 -9.68 11.82
N ASN A 95 -15.47 -10.40 12.73
CA ASN A 95 -15.78 -11.81 12.56
C ASN A 95 -16.66 -12.08 11.33
N ASP A 96 -17.75 -11.32 11.15
CA ASP A 96 -18.67 -11.50 10.03
C ASP A 96 -18.01 -11.05 8.70
N THR A 97 -17.10 -10.07 8.73
CA THR A 97 -16.29 -9.67 7.56
C THR A 97 -15.40 -10.83 7.10
N VAL A 98 -14.61 -11.42 8.01
CA VAL A 98 -13.73 -12.55 7.67
C VAL A 98 -14.55 -13.77 7.23
N ALA A 99 -15.70 -14.02 7.86
CA ALA A 99 -16.61 -15.10 7.45
C ALA A 99 -17.18 -14.88 6.04
N TRP A 100 -17.56 -13.65 5.69
CA TRP A 100 -18.02 -13.30 4.35
C TRP A 100 -16.92 -13.52 3.31
N ILE A 101 -15.69 -13.07 3.61
CA ILE A 101 -14.52 -13.27 2.75
C ILE A 101 -14.24 -14.76 2.55
N LYS A 102 -14.21 -15.56 3.62
CA LYS A 102 -14.01 -17.02 3.56
C LYS A 102 -15.04 -17.68 2.63
N LYS A 103 -16.31 -17.29 2.77
CA LYS A 103 -17.42 -17.87 2.02
C LYS A 103 -17.44 -17.49 0.54
N HIS A 104 -17.02 -16.27 0.20
CA HIS A 104 -17.23 -15.71 -1.13
C HIS A 104 -15.97 -15.54 -1.96
N LEU A 105 -14.79 -15.45 -1.33
CA LEU A 105 -13.54 -15.09 -2.01
C LEU A 105 -12.41 -16.11 -1.85
N LYS A 106 -12.37 -16.93 -0.78
CA LYS A 106 -11.25 -17.85 -0.46
C LYS A 106 -10.78 -18.68 -1.66
N ASP A 107 -11.71 -19.21 -2.45
CA ASP A 107 -11.45 -20.08 -3.60
C ASP A 107 -11.15 -19.33 -4.91
N LYS A 108 -11.19 -18.00 -4.90
CA LYS A 108 -11.12 -17.14 -6.10
C LYS A 108 -9.92 -16.18 -6.08
N ILE A 109 -9.15 -16.16 -5.00
CA ILE A 109 -7.98 -15.31 -4.80
C ILE A 109 -6.73 -16.16 -4.56
N ASP A 110 -5.57 -15.59 -4.86
CA ASP A 110 -4.29 -16.29 -4.82
C ASP A 110 -3.55 -16.02 -3.51
N PHE A 111 -3.70 -14.82 -2.96
CA PHE A 111 -3.09 -14.37 -1.71
C PHE A 111 -3.87 -13.21 -1.11
N VAL A 112 -3.58 -12.86 0.15
CA VAL A 112 -4.13 -11.70 0.86
C VAL A 112 -3.01 -10.78 1.32
N VAL A 113 -3.14 -9.51 0.99
CA VAL A 113 -2.34 -8.42 1.57
C VAL A 113 -3.13 -7.82 2.73
N TRP A 114 -2.57 -7.89 3.93
CA TRP A 114 -3.21 -7.46 5.18
C TRP A 114 -2.37 -6.37 5.85
N THR A 115 -2.75 -5.11 5.69
CA THR A 115 -1.87 -3.98 6.06
C THR A 115 -2.01 -3.48 7.49
N GLY A 116 -2.28 -4.37 8.46
CA GLY A 116 -2.15 -4.08 9.89
C GLY A 116 -3.29 -3.29 10.53
N ASP A 117 -3.01 -2.77 11.74
CA ASP A 117 -3.93 -2.10 12.66
C ASP A 117 -5.05 -3.03 13.16
N ASN A 118 -4.61 -4.00 13.96
CA ASN A 118 -5.39 -5.12 14.50
C ASN A 118 -5.89 -4.87 15.91
N ILE A 119 -5.83 -3.64 16.39
CA ILE A 119 -6.37 -3.27 17.70
C ILE A 119 -6.98 -1.88 17.63
N ARG A 120 -8.05 -1.67 18.40
CA ARG A 120 -8.67 -0.36 18.62
C ARG A 120 -7.65 0.76 18.93
N HIS A 121 -8.08 1.98 18.69
CA HIS A 121 -7.40 3.19 19.15
C HIS A 121 -7.39 3.28 20.68
N ASP A 122 -6.39 3.98 21.22
CA ASP A 122 -6.26 4.19 22.68
C ASP A 122 -6.98 5.46 23.15
N ASN A 123 -8.28 5.53 22.83
CA ASN A 123 -9.09 6.74 23.01
C ASN A 123 -9.97 6.73 24.26
N ASP A 124 -9.99 5.64 25.03
CA ASP A 124 -10.70 5.54 26.31
C ASP A 124 -9.73 5.26 27.46
N ARG A 125 -9.52 6.27 28.30
CA ARG A 125 -8.59 6.21 29.44
C ARG A 125 -8.98 5.20 30.53
N ARG A 126 -10.21 4.69 30.53
CA ARG A 126 -10.65 3.66 31.50
C ARG A 126 -10.27 2.26 31.06
N PHE A 127 -10.06 2.07 29.76
CA PHE A 127 -9.55 0.85 29.16
C PHE A 127 -8.27 1.17 28.38
N PRO A 128 -7.19 1.57 29.06
CA PRO A 128 -5.93 1.90 28.38
C PRO A 128 -5.38 0.67 27.65
N ARG A 129 -4.83 0.89 26.46
CA ARG A 129 -4.17 -0.15 25.69
C ARG A 129 -2.82 -0.50 26.33
N THR A 130 -2.66 -1.74 26.75
CA THR A 130 -1.40 -2.27 27.30
C THR A 130 -0.65 -3.07 26.24
N GLU A 131 0.67 -3.24 26.42
CA GLU A 131 1.50 -4.08 25.54
C GLU A 131 0.93 -5.51 25.40
N GLN A 132 0.50 -6.11 26.50
CA GLN A 132 -0.10 -7.45 26.47
C GLN A 132 -1.43 -7.46 25.69
N SER A 133 -2.31 -6.48 25.88
CA SER A 133 -3.57 -6.43 25.13
C SER A 133 -3.36 -6.26 23.62
N ILE A 134 -2.27 -5.59 23.21
CA ILE A 134 -1.90 -5.44 21.79
C ILE A 134 -1.49 -6.80 21.22
N PHE A 135 -0.64 -7.54 21.91
CA PHE A 135 -0.22 -8.87 21.48
C PHE A 135 -1.40 -9.86 21.48
N ASP A 136 -2.25 -9.84 22.50
CA ASP A 136 -3.42 -10.72 22.60
C ASP A 136 -4.38 -10.48 21.43
N MET A 137 -4.68 -9.21 21.11
CA MET A 137 -5.56 -8.90 20.00
C MET A 137 -4.92 -9.21 18.64
N ASN A 138 -3.62 -8.92 18.47
CA ASN A 138 -2.89 -9.30 17.26
C ASN A 138 -2.89 -10.83 17.06
N GLN A 139 -2.71 -11.61 18.14
CA GLN A 139 -2.84 -13.07 18.11
C GLN A 139 -4.26 -13.49 17.71
N GLN A 140 -5.29 -12.90 18.33
CA GLN A 140 -6.69 -13.23 18.04
C GLN A 140 -7.06 -12.97 16.58
N VAL A 141 -6.65 -11.83 16.02
CA VAL A 141 -6.90 -11.52 14.60
C VAL A 141 -6.07 -12.41 13.68
N SER A 142 -4.81 -12.70 14.04
CA SER A 142 -3.96 -13.64 13.31
C SER A 142 -4.59 -15.03 13.24
N ASP A 143 -5.13 -15.54 14.35
CA ASP A 143 -5.80 -16.84 14.41
C ASP A 143 -7.09 -16.84 13.59
N LEU A 144 -7.89 -15.78 13.66
CA LEU A 144 -9.10 -15.63 12.85
C LEU A 144 -8.77 -15.67 11.34
N MET A 145 -7.72 -14.98 10.92
CA MET A 145 -7.25 -14.98 9.53
C MET A 145 -6.67 -16.35 9.13
N TYR A 146 -5.87 -16.98 9.99
CA TYR A 146 -5.34 -18.33 9.77
C TYR A 146 -6.49 -19.33 9.52
N GLU A 147 -7.49 -19.37 10.40
CA GLU A 147 -8.64 -20.28 10.30
C GLU A 147 -9.51 -20.01 9.06
N ALA A 148 -9.50 -18.79 8.55
CA ALA A 148 -10.19 -18.47 7.31
C ALA A 148 -9.48 -19.03 6.07
N PHE A 149 -8.15 -19.02 6.05
CA PHE A 149 -7.34 -19.25 4.85
C PHE A 149 -6.45 -20.50 4.86
N LYS A 150 -6.40 -21.25 5.97
CA LYS A 150 -5.70 -22.54 6.06
C LYS A 150 -6.25 -23.55 5.05
N ASP A 151 -5.40 -24.48 4.64
CA ASP A 151 -5.81 -25.63 3.81
C ASP A 151 -6.65 -26.58 4.68
N ASP A 152 -7.95 -26.67 4.38
CA ASP A 152 -8.90 -27.49 5.14
C ASP A 152 -8.61 -28.99 5.01
N GLN A 153 -7.75 -29.40 4.06
CA GLN A 153 -7.37 -30.79 3.79
C GLN A 153 -5.94 -31.13 4.24
N ALA A 154 -5.17 -30.14 4.72
CA ALA A 154 -3.80 -30.39 5.16
C ALA A 154 -3.76 -31.05 6.55
N ASP A 155 -2.73 -31.85 6.77
CA ASP A 155 -2.38 -32.31 8.12
C ASP A 155 -2.04 -31.08 8.98
N ASP A 156 -2.65 -30.98 10.17
CA ASP A 156 -2.44 -29.88 11.13
C ASP A 156 -0.96 -29.68 11.47
N HIS A 157 -0.11 -30.72 11.32
CA HIS A 157 1.33 -30.63 11.54
C HIS A 157 2.10 -29.87 10.45
N LEU A 158 1.54 -29.74 9.24
CA LEU A 158 2.20 -29.10 8.10
C LEU A 158 1.90 -27.60 7.97
N ARG A 159 0.94 -27.07 8.74
CA ARG A 159 0.51 -25.65 8.75
C ARG A 159 0.41 -25.02 7.36
N LYS A 160 -0.14 -25.77 6.41
CA LYS A 160 -0.20 -25.38 5.00
C LYS A 160 -1.35 -24.39 4.77
N MET A 161 -1.05 -23.28 4.10
CA MET A 161 -2.04 -22.29 3.70
C MET A 161 -2.63 -22.64 2.34
N GLN A 162 -3.95 -22.50 2.18
CA GLN A 162 -4.59 -22.55 0.85
C GLN A 162 -4.41 -21.22 0.12
N VAL A 163 -4.47 -20.12 0.87
CA VAL A 163 -4.25 -18.75 0.40
C VAL A 163 -3.20 -18.11 1.30
N ASP A 164 -2.09 -17.66 0.71
CA ASP A 164 -1.02 -17.04 1.49
C ASP A 164 -1.47 -15.71 2.11
N LEU A 165 -1.06 -15.48 3.36
CA LEU A 165 -1.32 -14.23 4.09
C LEU A 165 -0.03 -13.44 4.25
N ILE A 166 -0.05 -12.17 3.87
CA ILE A 166 1.10 -11.27 3.97
C ILE A 166 0.72 -10.08 4.85
N PRO A 167 0.90 -10.19 6.19
CA PRO A 167 0.66 -9.09 7.11
C PRO A 167 1.72 -7.98 7.00
N SER A 168 1.32 -6.74 7.28
CA SER A 168 2.20 -5.61 7.59
C SER A 168 1.86 -5.06 8.98
N LEU A 169 2.87 -4.49 9.65
CA LEU A 169 2.72 -3.95 11.00
C LEU A 169 2.08 -2.56 10.97
N GLY A 170 0.98 -2.38 11.69
CA GLY A 170 0.30 -1.11 11.89
C GLY A 170 0.89 -0.25 13.00
N ASN A 171 0.54 1.04 13.03
CA ASN A 171 1.03 1.94 14.07
C ASN A 171 0.28 1.78 15.40
N ASN A 172 -0.90 1.17 15.39
CA ASN A 172 -1.64 0.77 16.58
C ASN A 172 -1.20 -0.62 17.11
N ASP A 173 -0.51 -1.42 16.29
CA ASP A 173 -0.03 -2.75 16.68
C ASP A 173 1.23 -2.75 17.55
N VAL A 174 1.63 -1.58 18.05
CA VAL A 174 2.88 -1.38 18.80
C VAL A 174 2.65 -0.62 20.10
N TYR A 175 3.56 -0.87 21.06
CA TYR A 175 3.58 -0.21 22.36
C TYR A 175 4.95 0.39 22.67
N PRO A 176 5.02 1.66 23.10
CA PRO A 176 3.97 2.68 23.03
C PRO A 176 3.50 2.96 21.59
N HIS A 177 2.36 3.64 21.46
CA HIS A 177 1.79 4.00 20.15
C HIS A 177 2.82 4.62 19.20
N ASN A 178 2.83 4.17 17.93
CA ASN A 178 3.80 4.51 16.88
C ASN A 178 5.27 4.11 17.12
N LEU A 179 5.67 3.75 18.34
CA LEU A 179 7.07 3.53 18.70
C LEU A 179 7.46 2.09 18.40
N PHE A 180 8.30 1.92 17.38
CA PHE A 180 8.90 0.63 17.05
C PHE A 180 10.39 0.77 16.80
N SER A 181 11.21 0.02 17.54
CA SER A 181 12.67 0.02 17.43
C SER A 181 13.17 -1.11 16.54
N PRO A 182 14.37 -0.98 15.93
CA PRO A 182 15.09 -2.11 15.34
C PRO A 182 15.31 -3.21 16.38
N GLY A 183 15.12 -4.45 15.96
CA GLY A 183 15.28 -5.61 16.82
C GLY A 183 16.72 -6.11 16.93
N PRO A 184 16.95 -7.15 17.75
CA PRO A 184 15.92 -7.93 18.44
C PRO A 184 15.34 -7.21 19.67
N THR A 185 14.03 -7.09 19.72
CA THR A 185 13.26 -6.56 20.87
C THR A 185 12.15 -7.53 21.28
N LEU A 186 11.51 -7.29 22.44
CA LEU A 186 10.32 -8.04 22.85
C LEU A 186 9.24 -7.99 21.76
N GLN A 187 8.92 -6.79 21.26
CA GLN A 187 7.92 -6.59 20.20
C GLN A 187 8.24 -7.40 18.93
N THR A 188 9.47 -7.35 18.41
CA THR A 188 9.82 -8.16 17.21
C THR A 188 9.68 -9.66 17.44
N ARG A 189 10.02 -10.15 18.65
CA ARG A 189 9.94 -11.57 18.99
C ARG A 189 8.50 -12.05 19.17
N GLU A 190 7.65 -11.26 19.83
CA GLU A 190 6.25 -11.60 20.01
C GLU A 190 5.49 -11.52 18.68
N MET A 191 5.73 -10.49 17.86
CA MET A 191 5.14 -10.42 16.51
C MET A 191 5.60 -11.58 15.62
N PHE A 192 6.86 -12.03 15.74
CA PHE A 192 7.31 -13.23 15.01
C PHE A 192 6.54 -14.47 15.44
N LYS A 193 6.27 -14.66 16.74
CA LYS A 193 5.47 -15.81 17.21
C LYS A 193 4.05 -15.75 16.68
N ILE A 194 3.42 -14.58 16.66
CA ILE A 194 2.06 -14.37 16.16
C ILE A 194 1.98 -14.67 14.66
N TRP A 195 3.01 -14.31 13.89
CA TRP A 195 3.05 -14.47 12.42
C TRP A 195 3.87 -15.66 11.93
N GLN A 196 4.32 -16.56 12.82
CA GLN A 196 5.25 -17.65 12.47
C GLN A 196 4.76 -18.56 11.34
N ASN A 197 3.44 -18.63 11.11
CA ASN A 197 2.83 -19.40 10.02
C ASN A 197 2.93 -18.73 8.65
N TYR A 198 3.27 -17.44 8.61
CA TYR A 198 3.30 -16.61 7.40
C TYR A 198 4.71 -16.17 7.03
N ILE A 199 5.64 -16.17 7.99
CA ILE A 199 7.02 -15.76 7.75
C ILE A 199 7.84 -16.99 7.29
N PRO A 200 8.44 -16.96 6.10
CA PRO A 200 9.36 -18.01 5.69
C PRO A 200 10.48 -18.20 6.71
N GLN A 201 10.76 -19.45 7.08
CA GLN A 201 11.74 -19.77 8.13
C GLN A 201 13.14 -19.20 7.83
N SER A 202 13.52 -19.16 6.54
CA SER A 202 14.77 -18.56 6.04
C SER A 202 14.95 -17.09 6.42
N GLN A 203 13.85 -16.38 6.67
CA GLN A 203 13.80 -14.96 6.99
C GLN A 203 13.65 -14.68 8.49
N LEU A 204 13.66 -15.68 9.38
CA LEU A 204 13.47 -15.50 10.82
C LEU A 204 14.40 -14.43 11.43
N HIS A 205 15.69 -14.48 11.09
CA HIS A 205 16.67 -13.53 11.63
C HIS A 205 16.46 -12.12 11.09
N ILE A 206 16.09 -12.00 9.81
CA ILE A 206 15.76 -10.73 9.16
C ILE A 206 14.49 -10.14 9.77
N PHE A 207 13.46 -10.95 9.96
CA PHE A 207 12.23 -10.53 10.61
C PHE A 207 12.49 -10.05 12.04
N ASN A 208 13.28 -10.79 12.84
CA ASN A 208 13.65 -10.34 14.18
C ASN A 208 14.51 -9.07 14.19
N ARG A 209 15.22 -8.74 13.10
CA ARG A 209 16.00 -7.49 12.97
C ARG A 209 15.11 -6.28 12.75
N GLY A 210 13.99 -6.40 12.03
CA GLY A 210 13.21 -5.21 11.66
C GLY A 210 11.73 -5.37 11.34
N ALA A 211 11.14 -6.55 11.59
CA ALA A 211 9.75 -6.89 11.29
C ALA A 211 9.36 -6.62 9.82
N TYR A 212 10.29 -6.90 8.90
CA TYR A 212 10.08 -6.90 7.46
C TYR A 212 10.47 -8.25 6.86
N PHE A 213 9.79 -8.66 5.81
CA PHE A 213 9.98 -9.94 5.13
C PHE A 213 9.34 -9.91 3.75
N PHE A 214 9.48 -10.99 2.98
CA PHE A 214 8.64 -11.21 1.80
C PHE A 214 8.10 -12.64 1.75
N GLN A 215 6.99 -12.81 1.03
CA GLN A 215 6.47 -14.11 0.62
C GLN A 215 6.47 -14.21 -0.90
N GLU A 216 6.93 -15.34 -1.45
CA GLU A 216 6.70 -15.64 -2.86
C GLU A 216 5.27 -16.15 -3.03
N VAL A 217 4.40 -15.31 -3.58
CA VAL A 217 2.99 -15.65 -3.85
C VAL A 217 2.84 -16.43 -5.16
N ILE A 218 3.82 -16.30 -6.05
CA ILE A 218 4.05 -17.21 -7.17
C ILE A 218 5.54 -17.56 -7.15
N PRO A 219 5.92 -18.78 -6.74
CA PRO A 219 7.31 -19.17 -6.51
C PRO A 219 8.25 -18.78 -7.65
N GLY A 220 9.34 -18.09 -7.34
CA GLY A 220 10.34 -17.59 -8.29
C GLY A 220 9.91 -16.46 -9.23
N HIS A 221 8.64 -16.03 -9.22
CA HIS A 221 8.09 -15.09 -10.20
C HIS A 221 7.53 -13.81 -9.59
N LEU A 222 6.65 -13.94 -8.58
CA LEU A 222 5.95 -12.82 -7.95
C LEU A 222 6.07 -12.93 -6.44
N ALA A 223 6.54 -11.85 -5.81
CA ALA A 223 6.62 -11.74 -4.37
C ALA A 223 5.87 -10.50 -3.84
N VAL A 224 5.51 -10.54 -2.57
CA VAL A 224 4.98 -9.39 -1.83
C VAL A 224 5.95 -9.10 -0.68
N LEU A 225 6.52 -7.90 -0.66
CA LEU A 225 7.50 -7.45 0.33
C LEU A 225 6.77 -6.61 1.37
N SER A 226 6.62 -7.16 2.57
CA SER A 226 6.09 -6.44 3.72
C SER A 226 7.20 -5.64 4.39
N ILE A 227 7.16 -4.32 4.21
CA ILE A 227 8.11 -3.39 4.80
C ILE A 227 7.53 -2.78 6.07
N ASN A 228 8.39 -2.58 7.08
CA ASN A 228 7.99 -1.92 8.30
C ASN A 228 8.00 -0.40 8.11
N THR A 229 6.86 0.16 7.74
CA THR A 229 6.70 1.60 7.47
C THR A 229 6.87 2.47 8.70
N LEU A 230 6.81 1.92 9.92
CA LEU A 230 7.10 2.68 11.15
C LEU A 230 8.54 3.17 11.21
N TYR A 231 9.46 2.55 10.45
CA TYR A 231 10.84 3.01 10.32
C TYR A 231 11.03 4.19 9.37
N LEU A 232 9.97 4.56 8.63
CA LEU A 232 9.92 5.71 7.74
C LEU A 232 8.97 6.79 8.28
N PHE A 233 8.14 6.45 9.27
CA PHE A 233 7.04 7.26 9.78
C PHE A 233 7.51 8.37 10.71
N GLN A 234 7.17 9.63 10.40
CA GLN A 234 7.62 10.79 11.18
C GLN A 234 7.04 10.84 12.60
N SER A 235 5.93 10.15 12.87
CA SER A 235 5.36 10.07 14.22
C SER A 235 5.94 8.92 15.06
N ASN A 236 6.87 8.13 14.53
CA ASN A 236 7.70 7.24 15.34
C ASN A 236 8.85 8.08 15.94
N PRO A 237 8.91 8.28 17.27
CA PRO A 237 9.93 9.13 17.89
C PRO A 237 11.37 8.61 17.76
N LEU A 238 11.56 7.38 17.27
CA LEU A 238 12.87 6.81 16.97
C LEU A 238 13.35 7.07 15.54
N VAL A 239 12.52 7.70 14.70
CA VAL A 239 12.85 8.10 13.33
C VAL A 239 13.18 9.58 13.34
N ASP A 240 14.46 9.89 13.18
CA ASP A 240 14.94 11.27 13.02
C ASP A 240 15.29 11.57 11.55
N ASN A 241 15.80 10.57 10.83
CA ASN A 241 16.04 10.62 9.39
C ASN A 241 16.27 9.19 8.85
N CYS A 242 16.54 9.05 7.56
CA CYS A 242 16.94 7.81 6.90
C CYS A 242 18.36 7.89 6.29
N ASP A 243 19.12 8.94 6.56
CA ASP A 243 20.47 9.15 6.00
C ASP A 243 21.58 8.56 6.86
N SER A 244 21.39 8.51 8.18
CA SER A 244 22.38 7.99 9.12
C SER A 244 22.25 6.48 9.33
N LYS A 245 23.39 5.77 9.37
CA LYS A 245 23.47 4.31 9.54
C LYS A 245 22.75 3.77 10.78
N LYS A 246 22.66 4.57 11.84
CA LYS A 246 22.00 4.18 13.10
C LYS A 246 20.48 4.23 13.02
N GLN A 247 19.94 4.90 12.00
CA GLN A 247 18.50 5.11 11.88
C GLN A 247 17.80 3.83 11.43
N PRO A 248 16.59 3.56 11.95
CA PRO A 248 15.81 2.39 11.58
C PRO A 248 15.54 2.31 10.07
N GLY A 249 15.20 3.44 9.44
CA GLY A 249 14.92 3.49 8.00
C GLY A 249 16.16 3.24 7.13
N TYR A 250 17.37 3.61 7.58
CA TYR A 250 18.61 3.24 6.88
C TYR A 250 18.76 1.72 6.82
N LYS A 251 18.57 1.03 7.95
CA LYS A 251 18.67 -0.45 8.02
C LYS A 251 17.60 -1.13 7.16
N LEU A 252 16.39 -0.57 7.09
CA LEU A 252 15.34 -1.04 6.19
C LEU A 252 15.75 -0.93 4.72
N PHE A 253 16.24 0.24 4.28
CA PHE A 253 16.68 0.43 2.90
C PHE A 253 17.89 -0.43 2.52
N GLU A 254 18.78 -0.71 3.48
CA GLU A 254 19.90 -1.62 3.23
C GLU A 254 19.42 -3.03 2.93
N TRP A 255 18.50 -3.59 3.74
CA TRP A 255 17.86 -4.87 3.44
C TRP A 255 17.09 -4.85 2.12
N LEU A 256 16.27 -3.82 1.90
CA LEU A 256 15.48 -3.68 0.68
C LEU A 256 16.39 -3.70 -0.56
N GLY A 257 17.54 -3.05 -0.49
CA GLY A 257 18.50 -3.00 -1.58
C GLY A 257 19.09 -4.36 -1.95
N TYR A 258 19.48 -5.17 -0.97
CA TYR A 258 19.97 -6.53 -1.23
C TYR A 258 18.88 -7.44 -1.80
N VAL A 259 17.66 -7.38 -1.23
CA VAL A 259 16.53 -8.21 -1.68
C VAL A 259 16.09 -7.84 -3.10
N LEU A 260 15.89 -6.54 -3.38
CA LEU A 260 15.47 -6.10 -4.71
C LEU A 260 16.53 -6.39 -5.78
N LYS A 261 17.82 -6.27 -5.43
CA LYS A 261 18.91 -6.64 -6.34
C LYS A 261 18.85 -8.12 -6.72
N GLU A 262 18.64 -8.99 -5.75
CA GLU A 262 18.50 -10.43 -5.98
C GLU A 262 17.23 -10.75 -6.79
N MET A 263 16.11 -10.12 -6.47
CA MET A 263 14.85 -10.28 -7.21
C MET A 263 14.96 -9.81 -8.66
N ARG A 264 15.65 -8.69 -8.93
CA ARG A 264 15.97 -8.26 -10.29
C ARG A 264 16.79 -9.31 -11.02
N ALA A 265 17.84 -9.85 -10.39
CA ALA A 265 18.69 -10.88 -10.99
C ALA A 265 17.89 -12.14 -11.35
N ARG A 266 16.90 -12.49 -10.52
CA ARG A 266 15.94 -13.58 -10.75
C ARG A 266 14.84 -13.24 -11.75
N ASN A 267 14.74 -12.01 -12.24
CA ASN A 267 13.62 -11.49 -13.03
C ASN A 267 12.24 -11.60 -12.33
N MET A 268 12.24 -11.56 -11.00
CA MET A 268 11.01 -11.51 -10.20
C MET A 268 10.35 -10.14 -10.29
N LYS A 269 9.05 -10.10 -10.02
CA LYS A 269 8.26 -8.87 -9.83
C LYS A 269 7.74 -8.80 -8.41
N VAL A 270 7.51 -7.58 -7.91
CA VAL A 270 7.19 -7.37 -6.51
C VAL A 270 6.13 -6.31 -6.26
N TRP A 271 5.23 -6.61 -5.33
CA TRP A 271 4.45 -5.58 -4.64
C TRP A 271 5.18 -5.15 -3.37
N LEU A 272 5.19 -3.85 -3.08
CA LEU A 272 5.53 -3.35 -1.76
C LEU A 272 4.25 -3.21 -0.94
N THR A 273 4.27 -3.69 0.30
CA THR A 273 3.15 -3.53 1.24
C THR A 273 3.66 -3.00 2.58
N GLY A 274 2.84 -2.19 3.22
CA GLY A 274 3.12 -1.58 4.52
C GLY A 274 1.85 -0.94 5.07
N HIS A 275 1.88 -0.45 6.31
CA HIS A 275 0.69 0.18 6.87
C HIS A 275 0.57 1.65 6.48
N VAL A 276 1.55 2.46 6.89
CA VAL A 276 1.55 3.92 6.69
C VAL A 276 1.96 4.24 5.25
N PRO A 277 1.15 4.95 4.45
CA PRO A 277 1.48 5.24 3.05
C PRO A 277 2.55 6.33 2.90
N PRO A 278 3.36 6.26 1.82
CA PRO A 278 4.40 7.23 1.53
C PRO A 278 3.78 8.55 1.04
N ASN A 279 3.94 9.61 1.81
CA ASN A 279 3.70 11.00 1.42
C ASN A 279 4.41 11.94 2.38
N GLU A 280 4.40 13.23 2.05
CA GLU A 280 5.04 14.32 2.77
C GLU A 280 4.50 14.54 4.20
N LYS A 281 3.31 14.03 4.49
CA LYS A 281 2.70 14.08 5.82
C LYS A 281 3.08 12.91 6.71
N ASN A 282 3.37 11.77 6.11
CA ASN A 282 3.54 10.54 6.87
C ASN A 282 5.02 10.22 7.04
N TYR A 283 5.81 10.31 5.98
CA TYR A 283 7.21 9.91 6.06
C TYR A 283 8.09 11.11 6.35
N ASP A 284 9.15 10.88 7.13
CA ASP A 284 10.24 11.84 7.16
C ASP A 284 10.76 12.08 5.73
N ILE A 285 11.11 13.32 5.39
CA ILE A 285 11.45 13.68 4.01
C ILE A 285 12.68 12.91 3.51
N SER A 286 13.67 12.66 4.38
CA SER A 286 14.86 11.91 4.00
C SER A 286 14.53 10.43 3.72
N CYS A 287 13.48 9.91 4.36
CA CYS A 287 12.93 8.58 4.11
C CYS A 287 12.08 8.55 2.85
N LEU A 288 11.19 9.52 2.66
CA LEU A 288 10.30 9.62 1.51
C LEU A 288 11.09 9.68 0.20
N ARG A 289 12.10 10.56 0.11
CA ARG A 289 12.91 10.68 -1.12
C ARG A 289 13.64 9.38 -1.46
N LYS A 290 14.13 8.63 -0.47
CA LYS A 290 14.79 7.33 -0.68
C LYS A 290 13.78 6.30 -1.16
N TYR A 291 12.61 6.24 -0.53
CA TYR A 291 11.51 5.37 -0.96
C TYR A 291 11.15 5.60 -2.44
N ILE A 292 10.91 6.85 -2.83
CA ILE A 292 10.55 7.21 -4.21
C ILE A 292 11.66 6.87 -5.21
N VAL A 293 12.92 7.06 -4.84
CA VAL A 293 14.05 6.74 -5.72
C VAL A 293 14.23 5.22 -5.86
N TRP A 294 14.00 4.42 -4.81
CA TRP A 294 13.95 2.96 -4.92
C TRP A 294 12.83 2.48 -5.84
N THR A 295 11.61 3.02 -5.72
CA THR A 295 10.51 2.66 -6.62
C THR A 295 10.79 3.06 -8.07
N HIS A 296 11.44 4.21 -8.27
CA HIS A 296 11.82 4.66 -9.61
C HIS A 296 12.93 3.82 -10.24
N GLU A 297 14.04 3.56 -9.53
CA GLU A 297 15.17 2.82 -10.09
C GLU A 297 14.95 1.31 -10.16
N TYR A 298 13.88 0.80 -9.53
CA TYR A 298 13.42 -0.59 -9.65
C TYR A 298 12.07 -0.71 -10.36
N ARG A 299 11.76 0.22 -11.27
CA ARG A 299 10.55 0.20 -12.11
C ARG A 299 10.45 -0.99 -13.08
N ASP A 300 11.49 -1.80 -13.21
CA ASP A 300 11.51 -3.11 -13.89
C ASP A 300 11.01 -4.28 -13.02
N VAL A 301 11.00 -4.08 -11.70
CA VAL A 301 10.69 -5.10 -10.68
C VAL A 301 9.44 -4.73 -9.87
N ILE A 302 9.36 -3.50 -9.37
CA ILE A 302 8.30 -3.02 -8.47
C ILE A 302 7.04 -2.70 -9.27
N ILE A 303 5.92 -3.32 -8.87
CA ILE A 303 4.60 -3.15 -9.47
C ILE A 303 3.88 -1.91 -8.91
N GLY A 304 4.05 -1.66 -7.62
CA GLY A 304 3.42 -0.55 -6.90
C GLY A 304 3.46 -0.77 -5.39
N GLY A 305 2.85 0.16 -4.65
CA GLY A 305 2.69 0.06 -3.20
C GLY A 305 1.23 -0.12 -2.76
N LEU A 306 1.01 -0.90 -1.71
CA LEU A 306 -0.30 -1.20 -1.10
C LEU A 306 -0.27 -0.80 0.39
N TYR A 307 -1.18 0.08 0.82
CA TYR A 307 -1.18 0.71 2.15
C TYR A 307 -2.59 0.92 2.72
N GLY A 308 -2.66 1.22 4.03
CA GLY A 308 -3.87 1.56 4.78
C GLY A 308 -3.72 2.88 5.55
N HIS A 309 -3.97 2.86 6.86
CA HIS A 309 -3.72 3.94 7.84
C HIS A 309 -4.62 5.18 7.74
N MET A 310 -4.84 5.69 6.52
CA MET A 310 -5.51 6.97 6.34
C MET A 310 -7.03 6.87 6.47
N ASN A 311 -7.57 5.63 6.34
CA ASN A 311 -9.00 5.30 6.25
C ASN A 311 -9.71 6.07 5.14
N ILE A 312 -9.02 6.37 4.03
CA ILE A 312 -9.55 7.08 2.85
C ILE A 312 -9.09 6.32 1.60
N ASP A 313 -10.01 5.95 0.72
CA ASP A 313 -9.69 5.29 -0.54
C ASP A 313 -9.12 6.29 -1.56
N HIS A 314 -7.81 6.23 -1.82
CA HIS A 314 -7.17 7.10 -2.80
C HIS A 314 -5.81 6.54 -3.27
N PHE A 315 -5.12 7.29 -4.12
CA PHE A 315 -3.79 6.94 -4.62
C PHE A 315 -2.87 8.15 -4.59
N ILE A 316 -1.56 7.91 -4.50
CA ILE A 316 -0.53 8.93 -4.37
C ILE A 316 0.49 8.75 -5.50
N PRO A 317 0.54 9.67 -6.48
CA PRO A 317 1.62 9.77 -7.44
C PRO A 317 2.90 10.25 -6.76
N LEU A 318 3.95 9.45 -6.83
CA LEU A 318 5.26 9.74 -6.25
C LEU A 318 6.22 10.25 -7.32
N ASP A 319 6.70 11.49 -7.20
CA ASP A 319 7.49 12.17 -8.23
C ASP A 319 9.00 11.98 -8.04
N SER A 320 9.62 11.16 -8.88
CA SER A 320 11.07 10.88 -8.84
C SER A 320 11.93 12.13 -9.03
N VAL A 321 11.49 13.10 -9.84
CA VAL A 321 12.26 14.33 -10.09
C VAL A 321 12.30 15.19 -8.82
N ALA A 322 11.17 15.28 -8.10
CA ALA A 322 11.13 15.99 -6.82
C ALA A 322 12.00 15.31 -5.76
N ALA A 323 11.99 13.97 -5.72
CA ALA A 323 12.84 13.20 -4.81
C ALA A 323 14.34 13.39 -5.10
N TYR A 324 14.76 13.32 -6.36
CA TYR A 324 16.15 13.60 -6.74
C TYR A 324 16.59 15.02 -6.43
N LYS A 325 15.72 16.02 -6.63
CA LYS A 325 15.99 17.40 -6.25
C LYS A 325 16.15 17.56 -4.74
N SER A 326 15.33 16.87 -3.94
CA SER A 326 15.46 16.84 -2.47
C SER A 326 16.79 16.23 -2.02
N ILE A 327 17.19 15.09 -2.61
CA ILE A 327 18.51 14.47 -2.34
C ILE A 327 19.64 15.42 -2.73
N LYS A 328 19.58 16.02 -3.93
CA LYS A 328 20.60 16.97 -4.38
C LYS A 328 20.77 18.14 -3.41
N LYS A 329 19.66 18.69 -2.95
CA LYS A 329 19.66 19.85 -2.05
C LYS A 329 20.32 19.53 -0.71
N SER A 330 20.05 18.37 -0.11
CA SER A 330 20.74 17.98 1.12
C SER A 330 22.25 17.76 0.91
N LEU A 331 22.66 17.28 -0.27
CA LEU A 331 24.07 17.06 -0.62
C LEU A 331 24.85 18.36 -0.87
N LYS A 332 24.20 19.40 -1.42
CA LYS A 332 24.83 20.73 -1.66
C LYS A 332 25.31 21.39 -0.37
N GLY A 333 24.75 21.03 0.78
CA GLY A 333 25.21 21.49 2.09
C GLY A 333 26.49 20.81 2.60
N GLN A 334 26.94 19.71 1.98
CA GLN A 334 27.96 18.81 2.58
C GLN A 334 29.15 18.41 1.66
N ALA A 335 29.12 18.58 0.32
CA ALA A 335 30.27 18.21 -0.54
C ALA A 335 30.40 18.96 -1.88
N LYS A 336 31.65 19.02 -2.40
CA LYS A 336 32.03 19.62 -3.71
C LYS A 336 31.38 18.89 -4.90
N ALA A 337 30.89 19.68 -5.86
CA ALA A 337 30.05 19.33 -7.02
C ALA A 337 30.52 18.21 -8.00
N LYS A 338 31.63 17.51 -7.77
CA LYS A 338 32.15 16.48 -8.69
C LYS A 338 31.48 15.10 -8.58
N ASP A 339 30.78 14.82 -7.48
CA ASP A 339 30.23 13.49 -7.17
C ASP A 339 28.71 13.35 -7.45
N LEU A 340 28.07 14.36 -8.07
CA LEU A 340 26.63 14.38 -8.39
C LEU A 340 26.29 13.87 -9.81
N SER A 341 27.23 13.21 -10.51
CA SER A 341 27.06 12.82 -11.92
C SER A 341 25.82 11.96 -12.19
N PHE A 342 25.39 11.17 -11.20
CA PHE A 342 24.16 10.36 -11.23
C PHE A 342 22.87 11.19 -11.09
N VAL A 343 22.92 12.29 -10.34
CA VAL A 343 21.78 13.20 -10.12
C VAL A 343 21.69 14.24 -11.26
N THR A 344 22.82 14.66 -11.83
CA THR A 344 22.87 15.64 -12.93
C THR A 344 22.20 15.14 -14.20
N THR A 345 22.21 13.84 -14.50
CA THR A 345 21.61 13.31 -15.74
C THR A 345 20.09 13.50 -15.83
N ILE A 346 19.40 13.56 -14.69
CA ILE A 346 17.94 13.78 -14.64
C ILE A 346 17.61 15.27 -14.76
N GLU A 347 18.47 16.15 -14.24
CA GLU A 347 18.38 17.58 -14.52
C GLU A 347 18.76 17.90 -15.96
N ASP A 348 19.77 17.26 -16.56
CA ASP A 348 20.14 17.47 -17.97
C ASP A 348 18.98 17.06 -18.89
N GLN A 349 18.23 16.02 -18.53
CA GLN A 349 16.96 15.72 -19.18
C GLN A 349 15.92 16.81 -18.92
N ASP A 350 15.63 17.18 -17.66
CA ASP A 350 14.65 18.25 -17.32
C ASP A 350 15.03 19.61 -17.98
N SER A 351 16.32 19.91 -18.18
CA SER A 351 16.88 21.13 -18.80
C SER A 351 16.92 21.06 -20.33
N ASP A 352 17.20 19.90 -20.94
CA ASP A 352 17.02 19.71 -22.39
C ASP A 352 15.53 19.79 -22.76
N TRP A 353 14.64 19.35 -21.87
CA TRP A 353 13.19 19.56 -22.01
C TRP A 353 12.77 21.02 -21.76
N GLU A 354 13.60 21.85 -21.12
CA GLU A 354 13.39 23.26 -20.75
C GLU A 354 13.61 24.22 -21.93
N TYR A 355 14.53 23.89 -22.85
CA TYR A 355 14.84 24.73 -24.02
C TYR A 355 13.86 24.59 -25.21
N GLU A 356 12.99 23.57 -25.18
CA GLU A 356 12.05 23.29 -26.27
C GLU A 356 10.57 23.29 -25.82
N SER A 357 10.22 23.86 -24.67
CA SER A 357 8.81 23.89 -24.21
C SER A 357 8.10 25.21 -24.52
N ASP A 358 6.94 25.12 -25.16
CA ASP A 358 5.82 26.02 -24.91
C ASP A 358 5.67 26.25 -23.38
N SER A 359 5.40 27.51 -23.02
CA SER A 359 5.54 28.18 -21.72
C SER A 359 4.83 27.63 -20.47
N ASP A 360 4.42 26.36 -20.40
CA ASP A 360 3.20 26.01 -19.66
C ASP A 360 3.29 24.94 -18.56
N ASP A 361 4.48 24.44 -18.16
CA ASP A 361 4.62 23.53 -16.99
C ASP A 361 5.61 24.09 -15.96
N GLU A 362 5.07 24.53 -14.80
CA GLU A 362 5.74 25.09 -13.61
C GLU A 362 6.98 24.29 -13.16
N PHE A 363 7.94 24.99 -12.56
CA PHE A 363 9.14 24.41 -11.93
C PHE A 363 8.77 23.25 -11.00
N THR A 364 9.57 22.18 -11.01
CA THR A 364 9.40 21.08 -10.04
C THR A 364 10.28 21.37 -8.84
N ALA A 365 9.65 21.64 -7.69
CA ALA A 365 10.32 21.85 -6.41
C ALA A 365 10.86 20.54 -5.82
N ALA A 366 11.80 20.65 -4.88
CA ALA A 366 12.16 19.54 -4.00
C ALA A 366 10.97 19.16 -3.09
N LEU A 367 10.95 17.95 -2.54
CA LEU A 367 9.83 17.46 -1.72
C LEU A 367 9.51 18.38 -0.54
N GLU A 368 10.53 18.81 0.21
CA GLU A 368 10.39 19.73 1.35
C GLU A 368 10.03 21.18 0.96
N GLU A 369 9.95 21.48 -0.34
CA GLU A 369 9.51 22.77 -0.87
C GLU A 369 8.20 22.65 -1.66
N SER A 370 7.66 21.44 -1.77
CA SER A 370 6.43 21.16 -2.50
C SER A 370 5.25 21.86 -1.83
N ASP A 371 4.24 22.20 -2.63
CA ASP A 371 3.06 22.87 -2.09
C ASP A 371 2.27 21.96 -1.14
N ILE A 372 2.23 20.66 -1.42
CA ILE A 372 1.57 19.69 -0.56
C ILE A 372 2.22 19.63 0.84
N TYR A 373 3.56 19.68 0.90
CA TYR A 373 4.31 19.72 2.16
C TYR A 373 3.95 20.98 2.97
N LYS A 374 3.95 22.16 2.32
CA LYS A 374 3.56 23.43 2.96
C LYS A 374 2.11 23.40 3.44
N THR A 375 1.19 22.87 2.64
CA THR A 375 -0.21 22.74 3.06
C THR A 375 -0.31 21.87 4.32
N PHE A 376 0.44 20.77 4.41
CA PHE A 376 0.49 19.93 5.61
C PHE A 376 1.05 20.63 6.85
N GLU A 377 2.04 21.50 6.70
CA GLU A 377 2.51 22.35 7.81
C GLU A 377 1.42 23.33 8.29
N GLU A 378 0.62 23.86 7.37
CA GLU A 378 -0.48 24.80 7.67
C GLU A 378 -1.70 24.13 8.33
N PHE A 379 -1.94 22.84 8.07
CA PHE A 379 -3.08 22.11 8.63
C PHE A 379 -3.06 21.99 10.16
N GLY A 380 -1.90 22.16 10.80
CA GLY A 380 -1.73 22.06 12.24
C GLY A 380 -2.19 20.72 12.84
N PRO A 381 -2.36 20.63 14.18
CA PRO A 381 -2.81 19.42 14.87
C PRO A 381 -4.31 19.11 14.69
N GLU A 382 -5.07 19.96 13.98
CA GLU A 382 -6.52 19.80 13.77
C GLU A 382 -6.87 18.71 12.76
N PHE A 383 -5.89 18.15 12.05
CA PHE A 383 -6.08 16.95 11.25
C PHE A 383 -5.92 15.68 12.08
N ARG A 384 -7.00 15.22 12.71
CA ARG A 384 -7.01 13.90 13.37
C ARG A 384 -7.07 12.80 12.31
N ILE A 385 -5.92 12.15 12.08
CA ILE A 385 -5.88 10.91 11.29
C ILE A 385 -6.42 9.74 12.13
N GLN A 386 -6.26 9.79 13.45
CA GLN A 386 -6.33 8.62 14.33
C GLN A 386 -7.51 8.71 15.32
N GLY A 387 -8.45 7.77 15.18
CA GLY A 387 -9.58 7.51 16.07
C GLY A 387 -10.56 8.67 16.29
N GLY A 388 -11.76 8.35 16.78
CA GLY A 388 -12.82 9.34 16.96
C GLY A 388 -13.48 9.77 15.65
N VAL A 389 -14.36 10.78 15.74
CA VAL A 389 -15.15 11.27 14.61
C VAL A 389 -14.21 11.84 13.52
N PRO A 390 -14.30 11.37 12.26
CA PRO A 390 -13.43 11.87 11.20
C PRO A 390 -13.70 13.35 10.92
N SER A 391 -12.63 14.14 10.81
CA SER A 391 -12.73 15.58 10.54
C SER A 391 -11.69 16.02 9.50
N ASN A 392 -12.03 17.04 8.72
CA ASN A 392 -11.18 17.67 7.71
C ASN A 392 -10.73 16.75 6.55
N LYS A 393 -11.35 15.57 6.39
CA LYS A 393 -10.94 14.59 5.36
C LYS A 393 -11.31 15.08 3.94
N VAL A 394 -12.36 15.88 3.76
CA VAL A 394 -12.67 16.53 2.47
C VAL A 394 -11.60 17.56 2.15
N LYS A 395 -11.25 18.43 3.11
CA LYS A 395 -10.17 19.42 2.93
C LYS A 395 -8.84 18.78 2.54
N TYR A 396 -8.50 17.60 3.06
CA TYR A 396 -7.33 16.84 2.62
C TYR A 396 -7.42 16.38 1.17
N MET A 397 -8.56 15.82 0.76
CA MET A 397 -8.76 15.38 -0.63
C MET A 397 -8.70 16.55 -1.60
N GLU A 398 -9.27 17.70 -1.26
CA GLU A 398 -9.15 18.92 -2.08
C GLU A 398 -7.70 19.42 -2.12
N SER A 399 -6.97 19.39 -1.01
CA SER A 399 -5.54 19.76 -1.00
C SER A 399 -4.72 18.84 -1.91
N LEU A 400 -4.99 17.53 -1.90
CA LEU A 400 -4.38 16.57 -2.81
C LEU A 400 -4.75 16.88 -4.27
N ARG A 401 -6.00 17.24 -4.53
CA ARG A 401 -6.48 17.62 -5.87
C ARG A 401 -5.73 18.84 -6.40
N GLU A 402 -5.56 19.86 -5.57
CA GLU A 402 -4.97 21.14 -5.95
C GLU A 402 -3.45 21.07 -6.08
N THR A 403 -2.78 20.43 -5.13
CA THR A 403 -1.31 20.48 -5.02
C THR A 403 -0.62 19.30 -5.71
N VAL A 404 -1.29 18.15 -5.82
CA VAL A 404 -0.71 16.94 -6.43
C VAL A 404 -1.36 16.69 -7.79
N TYR A 405 -2.67 16.41 -7.85
CA TYR A 405 -3.33 15.99 -9.09
C TYR A 405 -3.33 17.06 -10.19
N ALA A 406 -3.61 18.31 -9.85
CA ALA A 406 -3.60 19.42 -10.80
C ALA A 406 -2.18 19.77 -11.30
N LYS A 407 -1.15 19.39 -10.52
CA LYS A 407 0.27 19.65 -10.81
C LYS A 407 1.00 18.48 -11.48
N ILE A 408 0.34 17.33 -11.68
CA ILE A 408 0.88 16.22 -12.47
C ILE A 408 1.33 16.75 -13.84
N LYS A 409 2.62 16.58 -14.14
CA LYS A 409 3.24 17.14 -15.36
C LYS A 409 2.68 16.49 -16.61
N GLY A 410 2.78 17.14 -17.77
CA GLY A 410 2.30 16.60 -19.05
C GLY A 410 3.14 15.42 -19.59
N ARG A 411 2.67 14.77 -20.67
CA ARG A 411 3.33 13.58 -21.27
C ARG A 411 4.83 13.79 -21.54
N ARG A 412 5.21 14.96 -22.06
CA ARG A 412 6.61 15.31 -22.35
C ARG A 412 7.51 15.22 -21.12
N LYS A 413 7.06 15.77 -19.98
CA LYS A 413 7.81 15.80 -18.71
C LYS A 413 7.62 14.55 -17.85
N SER A 414 6.60 13.73 -18.12
CA SER A 414 6.37 12.46 -17.40
C SER A 414 7.09 11.26 -18.02
N GLY A 415 7.44 11.33 -19.30
CA GLY A 415 7.86 10.18 -20.09
C GLY A 415 6.70 9.47 -20.81
N ASN A 416 7.01 8.54 -21.71
CA ASN A 416 6.03 7.87 -22.59
C ASN A 416 5.07 6.95 -21.82
N HIS A 417 5.57 6.34 -20.75
CA HIS A 417 4.86 5.47 -19.83
C HIS A 417 4.63 6.12 -18.46
N ALA A 418 4.88 7.43 -18.35
CA ALA A 418 4.85 8.18 -17.10
C ALA A 418 5.87 7.70 -16.06
N GLU A 419 7.05 7.28 -16.54
CA GLU A 419 8.20 6.72 -15.80
C GLU A 419 8.73 7.65 -14.69
N ARG A 420 8.44 8.95 -14.81
CA ARG A 420 8.69 9.93 -13.74
C ARG A 420 8.00 9.58 -12.43
N TYR A 421 6.86 8.88 -12.50
CA TYR A 421 6.03 8.59 -11.34
C TYR A 421 6.05 7.11 -10.99
N SER A 422 5.82 6.81 -9.70
CA SER A 422 5.31 5.52 -9.23
C SER A 422 4.02 5.75 -8.44
N ILE A 423 3.20 4.72 -8.24
CA ILE A 423 1.90 4.85 -7.56
C ILE A 423 1.89 4.06 -6.25
N ALA A 424 1.51 4.75 -5.17
CA ALA A 424 1.12 4.12 -3.91
C ALA A 424 -0.41 4.15 -3.77
N HIS A 425 -1.01 3.03 -3.38
CA HIS A 425 -2.46 2.89 -3.23
C HIS A 425 -2.82 2.83 -1.75
N VAL A 426 -3.81 3.61 -1.35
CA VAL A 426 -4.35 3.64 0.00
C VAL A 426 -5.76 3.08 -0.06
N THR A 427 -5.98 1.94 0.59
CA THR A 427 -7.28 1.26 0.53
C THR A 427 -8.23 1.74 1.63
N ALA A 428 -9.54 1.60 1.38
CA ALA A 428 -10.55 1.73 2.41
C ALA A 428 -10.36 0.70 3.53
N SER A 429 -10.78 1.07 4.74
CA SER A 429 -10.60 0.27 5.95
C SER A 429 -11.85 -0.49 6.37
N VAL A 430 -11.67 -1.53 7.19
CA VAL A 430 -12.80 -2.25 7.80
C VAL A 430 -13.38 -1.45 8.98
N VAL A 431 -12.55 -0.72 9.72
CA VAL A 431 -13.03 0.15 10.80
C VAL A 431 -14.07 1.15 10.29
N PRO A 432 -15.19 1.35 11.00
CA PRO A 432 -16.29 2.19 10.52
C PRO A 432 -16.00 3.71 10.68
N THR A 433 -14.80 4.15 10.31
CA THR A 433 -14.51 5.58 10.09
C THR A 433 -15.47 6.13 9.04
N PHE A 434 -15.63 5.37 7.94
CA PHE A 434 -16.70 5.51 6.97
C PHE A 434 -17.49 4.20 6.94
N ASN A 435 -18.12 3.82 5.83
CA ASN A 435 -18.54 2.43 5.70
C ASN A 435 -17.32 1.52 5.61
N SER A 436 -17.44 0.30 6.13
CA SER A 436 -16.39 -0.71 6.05
C SER A 436 -16.14 -1.12 4.60
N GLY A 437 -14.89 -1.18 4.18
CA GLY A 437 -14.49 -1.50 2.81
C GLY A 437 -13.37 -2.53 2.72
N ILE A 438 -13.39 -3.32 1.65
CA ILE A 438 -12.33 -4.27 1.24
C ILE A 438 -12.20 -4.26 -0.28
N ARG A 439 -11.06 -4.64 -0.87
CA ARG A 439 -10.96 -4.76 -2.33
C ARG A 439 -10.28 -6.01 -2.84
N VAL A 440 -10.70 -6.42 -4.02
CA VAL A 440 -10.06 -7.51 -4.77
C VAL A 440 -9.42 -6.93 -6.02
N TRP A 441 -8.12 -7.12 -6.14
CA TRP A 441 -7.32 -6.77 -7.31
C TRP A 441 -7.34 -7.92 -8.31
N GLU A 442 -7.36 -7.59 -9.61
CA GLU A 442 -7.15 -8.52 -10.72
C GLU A 442 -5.86 -8.14 -11.44
N TYR A 443 -5.02 -9.13 -11.71
CA TYR A 443 -3.75 -8.96 -12.41
C TYR A 443 -3.59 -9.96 -13.55
N ASN A 444 -2.80 -9.57 -14.54
CA ASN A 444 -2.62 -10.34 -15.77
C ASN A 444 -1.82 -11.62 -15.50
N ILE A 445 -2.41 -12.78 -15.82
CA ILE A 445 -1.75 -14.09 -15.74
C ILE A 445 -1.49 -14.70 -17.13
N THR A 446 -1.75 -13.95 -18.20
CA THR A 446 -1.41 -14.36 -19.57
C THR A 446 0.09 -14.57 -19.67
N GLY A 447 0.52 -15.67 -20.28
CA GLY A 447 1.94 -16.01 -20.41
C GLY A 447 2.58 -16.63 -19.17
N LEU A 448 1.83 -16.81 -18.07
CA LEU A 448 2.37 -17.34 -16.82
C LEU A 448 2.90 -18.77 -16.98
N ARG A 449 2.19 -19.61 -17.73
CA ARG A 449 2.58 -21.00 -18.03
C ARG A 449 3.96 -21.05 -18.68
N GLU A 450 4.17 -20.25 -19.72
CA GLU A 450 5.42 -20.18 -20.48
C GLU A 450 6.57 -19.62 -19.63
N ASN A 451 6.28 -18.61 -18.80
CA ASN A 451 7.28 -18.01 -17.90
C ASN A 451 7.78 -19.04 -16.87
N ILE A 452 6.87 -19.81 -16.28
CA ILE A 452 7.19 -20.86 -15.30
C ILE A 452 8.08 -21.94 -15.92
N GLU A 453 7.73 -22.42 -17.11
CA GLU A 453 8.52 -23.42 -17.84
C GLU A 453 9.92 -22.89 -18.24
N PHE A 454 10.04 -21.58 -18.51
CA PHE A 454 11.31 -20.94 -18.86
C PHE A 454 12.24 -20.75 -17.66
N GLN A 455 11.73 -20.22 -16.54
CA GLN A 455 12.54 -19.94 -15.36
C GLN A 455 13.08 -21.20 -14.68
N ALA A 456 12.35 -22.32 -14.73
CA ALA A 456 12.82 -23.60 -14.21
C ALA A 456 14.15 -24.09 -14.83
N LYS A 457 14.59 -23.49 -15.94
CA LYS A 457 15.87 -23.79 -16.62
C LYS A 457 17.07 -23.04 -16.02
N TYR A 458 16.85 -21.99 -15.22
CA TYR A 458 17.91 -21.17 -14.62
C TYR A 458 17.99 -21.45 -13.12
N GLY A 459 19.07 -22.13 -12.70
CA GLY A 459 19.28 -22.46 -11.29
C GLY A 459 19.79 -21.26 -10.49
N PHE A 460 18.91 -20.58 -9.76
CA PHE A 460 19.31 -19.67 -8.69
C PHE A 460 19.53 -20.45 -7.38
N ALA A 461 20.40 -19.92 -6.52
CA ALA A 461 20.59 -20.46 -5.18
C ALA A 461 19.28 -20.35 -4.37
N PRO A 462 18.94 -21.34 -3.52
CA PRO A 462 17.78 -21.25 -2.63
C PRO A 462 17.85 -20.03 -1.71
N TRP A 463 16.69 -19.53 -1.27
CA TRP A 463 16.62 -18.38 -0.37
C TRP A 463 17.32 -18.60 0.97
N ASP A 464 17.36 -19.83 1.47
CA ASP A 464 18.11 -20.17 2.70
C ASP A 464 19.59 -19.78 2.58
N GLN A 465 20.20 -20.05 1.42
CA GLN A 465 21.61 -19.72 1.17
C GLN A 465 21.81 -18.21 1.05
N PHE A 466 20.90 -17.52 0.34
CA PHE A 466 20.91 -16.06 0.23
C PHE A 466 20.83 -15.40 1.61
N PHE A 467 19.84 -15.78 2.43
CA PHE A 467 19.63 -15.20 3.74
C PHE A 467 20.70 -15.58 4.76
N THR A 468 21.28 -16.77 4.67
CA THR A 468 22.47 -17.12 5.46
C THR A 468 23.62 -16.15 5.17
N GLY A 469 23.93 -15.90 3.90
CA GLY A 469 24.97 -14.94 3.52
C GLY A 469 24.63 -13.50 3.93
N LEU A 470 23.37 -13.09 3.78
CA LEU A 470 22.92 -11.76 4.17
C LEU A 470 23.00 -11.54 5.69
N ASN A 471 22.67 -12.56 6.49
CA ASN A 471 22.78 -12.50 7.95
C ASN A 471 24.25 -12.34 8.38
N SER A 472 25.18 -13.10 7.79
CA SER A 472 26.61 -12.93 8.07
C SER A 472 27.12 -11.54 7.67
N LEU A 473 26.64 -11.00 6.54
CA LEU A 473 26.96 -9.64 6.12
C LEU A 473 26.47 -8.60 7.14
N PHE A 474 25.23 -8.70 7.59
CA PHE A 474 24.68 -7.76 8.58
C PHE A 474 25.36 -7.85 9.94
N GLN A 475 25.75 -9.05 10.39
CA GLN A 475 26.58 -9.18 11.59
C GLN A 475 27.91 -8.43 11.44
N SER A 476 28.61 -8.61 10.32
CA SER A 476 29.88 -7.90 10.10
C SER A 476 29.73 -6.37 10.04
N LEU A 477 28.62 -5.87 9.50
CA LEU A 477 28.34 -4.44 9.40
C LEU A 477 27.96 -3.82 10.75
N ASP A 478 27.39 -4.61 11.66
CA ASP A 478 27.06 -4.16 13.02
C ASP A 478 28.30 -4.17 13.94
N GLU A 479 29.33 -4.99 13.65
CA GLU A 479 30.59 -5.10 14.42
C GLU A 479 31.64 -4.04 14.06
N GLU A 480 31.54 -3.39 12.89
CA GLU A 480 32.43 -2.28 12.51
C GLU A 480 32.08 -0.99 13.29
N ASP A 481 32.74 -0.74 14.43
CA ASP A 481 32.54 0.46 15.26
C ASP A 481 33.09 1.79 14.65
N GLU A 482 32.14 2.69 14.38
CA GLU A 482 32.02 4.13 14.71
C GLU A 482 32.87 5.29 14.14
N GLU A 483 34.07 5.15 13.56
CA GLU A 483 34.91 6.35 13.29
C GLU A 483 34.98 6.88 11.83
N SER A 484 33.91 6.76 11.02
CA SER A 484 33.88 7.42 9.69
C SER A 484 32.65 8.29 9.47
N TYR A 485 32.73 9.47 10.08
CA TYR A 485 31.90 10.63 9.83
C TYR A 485 31.81 10.97 8.31
N TRP A 486 30.57 11.12 7.82
CA TRP A 486 30.14 11.97 6.70
C TRP A 486 30.58 11.69 5.26
N ILE A 487 31.11 10.51 4.92
CA ILE A 487 31.40 10.23 3.50
C ILE A 487 30.20 9.55 2.81
N LEU A 488 29.28 10.38 2.29
CA LEU A 488 28.21 10.01 1.34
C LEU A 488 28.69 9.28 0.05
N LYS A 489 30.00 9.08 -0.14
CA LYS A 489 30.60 8.40 -1.31
C LYS A 489 30.10 6.96 -1.52
N LYS A 490 29.45 6.34 -0.53
CA LYS A 490 28.90 4.98 -0.60
C LYS A 490 27.64 4.83 0.28
N ASP A 491 26.69 5.76 0.22
CA ASP A 491 25.38 5.50 0.84
C ASP A 491 24.72 4.31 0.11
N LYS A 492 24.80 3.12 0.71
CA LYS A 492 24.25 1.88 0.16
C LYS A 492 22.72 1.86 0.17
N THR A 493 22.09 2.83 0.82
CA THR A 493 20.63 2.96 0.90
C THR A 493 20.04 3.84 -0.20
N LEU A 494 20.88 4.38 -1.10
CA LEU A 494 20.45 4.90 -2.39
C LEU A 494 20.63 3.82 -3.46
N PRO A 495 19.62 3.57 -4.32
CA PRO A 495 19.76 2.58 -5.38
C PRO A 495 20.72 3.08 -6.47
N PRO A 496 21.41 2.17 -7.16
CA PRO A 496 22.06 2.51 -8.43
C PRO A 496 20.99 2.84 -9.49
N LYS A 497 21.37 3.61 -10.52
CA LYS A 497 20.54 3.82 -11.70
C LYS A 497 20.09 2.48 -12.29
N MET A 498 18.82 2.38 -12.66
CA MET A 498 18.32 1.33 -13.53
C MET A 498 19.14 1.32 -14.83
N PRO A 499 19.77 0.19 -15.20
CA PRO A 499 20.46 0.07 -16.48
C PRO A 499 19.54 0.39 -17.65
N ASP A 500 20.02 1.19 -18.61
CA ASP A 500 19.20 1.68 -19.73
C ASP A 500 18.73 0.56 -20.70
N ASN A 501 19.35 -0.63 -20.63
CA ASN A 501 18.99 -1.79 -21.44
C ASN A 501 17.91 -2.67 -20.82
N LEU A 502 17.51 -2.44 -19.56
CA LEU A 502 16.44 -3.21 -18.93
C LEU A 502 15.07 -2.67 -19.35
N PRO A 503 14.09 -3.55 -19.66
CA PRO A 503 12.74 -3.12 -19.97
C PRO A 503 12.01 -2.64 -18.71
N LEU A 504 10.99 -1.80 -18.89
CA LEU A 504 10.09 -1.43 -17.80
C LEU A 504 9.24 -2.62 -17.36
N GLY A 505 8.86 -2.62 -16.08
CA GLY A 505 8.11 -3.67 -15.43
C GLY A 505 6.59 -3.56 -15.66
N PRO A 506 5.84 -4.48 -15.04
CA PRO A 506 4.39 -4.64 -15.27
C PRO A 506 3.56 -3.45 -14.79
N ALA A 507 4.10 -2.57 -13.95
CA ALA A 507 3.46 -1.31 -13.58
C ALA A 507 3.34 -0.33 -14.77
N TYR A 508 4.23 -0.41 -15.76
CA TYR A 508 4.36 0.61 -16.81
C TYR A 508 4.00 0.09 -18.20
N ILE A 509 4.25 -1.20 -18.44
CA ILE A 509 3.98 -1.86 -19.72
C ILE A 509 3.11 -3.09 -19.45
N PRO A 510 1.95 -3.23 -20.12
CA PRO A 510 1.11 -4.41 -20.02
C PRO A 510 1.88 -5.69 -20.36
N GLN A 511 2.00 -6.57 -19.37
CA GLN A 511 2.65 -7.89 -19.45
C GLN A 511 2.12 -8.78 -18.30
N THR A 512 2.66 -9.98 -18.13
CA THR A 512 2.34 -10.83 -16.97
C THR A 512 2.59 -10.05 -15.67
N PHE A 513 1.66 -10.17 -14.71
CA PHE A 513 1.58 -9.45 -13.44
C PHE A 513 1.18 -7.97 -13.51
N THR A 514 0.87 -7.43 -14.70
CA THR A 514 0.28 -6.08 -14.78
C THR A 514 -1.04 -6.04 -14.03
N PRO A 515 -1.25 -5.06 -13.14
CA PRO A 515 -2.55 -4.85 -12.49
C PRO A 515 -3.55 -4.35 -13.54
N GLU A 516 -4.70 -5.02 -13.65
CA GLU A 516 -5.67 -4.76 -14.73
C GLU A 516 -6.89 -3.99 -14.22
N ARG A 517 -7.37 -4.32 -13.03
CA ARG A 517 -8.48 -3.62 -12.35
C ARG A 517 -8.54 -4.02 -10.89
N TYR A 518 -9.37 -3.33 -10.12
CA TYR A 518 -9.86 -3.85 -8.85
C TYR A 518 -11.35 -3.59 -8.71
N VAL A 519 -11.99 -4.38 -7.85
CA VAL A 519 -13.36 -4.20 -7.38
C VAL A 519 -13.29 -3.80 -5.91
N GLN A 520 -13.81 -2.63 -5.59
CA GLN A 520 -14.01 -2.17 -4.22
C GLN A 520 -15.38 -2.65 -3.74
N TYR A 521 -15.40 -3.29 -2.58
CA TYR A 521 -16.62 -3.66 -1.89
C TYR A 521 -16.81 -2.82 -0.64
N TYR A 522 -18.06 -2.64 -0.23
CA TYR A 522 -18.40 -1.97 1.01
C TYR A 522 -19.58 -2.63 1.73
N LEU A 523 -19.70 -2.35 3.03
CA LEU A 523 -20.89 -2.64 3.83
C LEU A 523 -21.73 -1.39 4.00
N ASP A 524 -23.00 -1.46 3.61
CA ASP A 524 -23.99 -0.42 3.88
C ASP A 524 -24.44 -0.51 5.34
N LEU A 525 -23.61 0.01 6.26
CA LEU A 525 -23.78 -0.15 7.71
C LEU A 525 -25.14 0.37 8.18
N GLU A 526 -25.63 1.48 7.62
CA GLU A 526 -26.94 2.05 7.94
C GLU A 526 -28.06 1.05 7.66
N GLN A 527 -28.12 0.49 6.45
CA GLN A 527 -29.17 -0.47 6.07
C GLN A 527 -29.02 -1.83 6.75
N ILE A 528 -27.79 -2.24 7.09
CA ILE A 528 -27.55 -3.50 7.83
C ILE A 528 -28.00 -3.34 9.28
N ASN A 529 -27.70 -2.22 9.92
CA ASN A 529 -28.10 -1.95 11.30
C ASN A 529 -29.61 -1.72 11.44
N SER A 530 -30.27 -1.12 10.44
CA SER A 530 -31.74 -0.98 10.43
C SER A 530 -32.48 -2.30 10.23
N GLY A 531 -31.79 -3.32 9.70
CA GLY A 531 -32.36 -4.62 9.33
C GLY A 531 -32.98 -4.66 7.94
N ASP A 532 -32.89 -3.57 7.17
CA ASP A 532 -33.36 -3.51 5.78
C ASP A 532 -32.52 -4.41 4.84
N LYS A 533 -31.24 -4.59 5.18
CA LYS A 533 -30.31 -5.49 4.49
C LYS A 533 -29.72 -6.52 5.46
N LYS A 534 -29.40 -7.70 4.92
CA LYS A 534 -28.57 -8.70 5.63
C LYS A 534 -27.11 -8.30 5.53
N PHE A 535 -26.30 -8.70 6.53
CA PHE A 535 -24.85 -8.53 6.46
C PHE A 535 -24.27 -9.17 5.19
N GLY A 536 -23.57 -8.36 4.40
CA GLY A 536 -22.85 -8.82 3.23
C GLY A 536 -22.28 -7.67 2.43
N TYR A 537 -21.04 -7.83 1.98
CA TYR A 537 -20.37 -6.83 1.16
C TYR A 537 -21.02 -6.73 -0.22
N GLU A 538 -21.21 -5.49 -0.67
CA GLU A 538 -21.75 -5.12 -1.97
C GLU A 538 -20.67 -4.45 -2.82
N ILE A 539 -20.80 -4.51 -4.14
CA ILE A 539 -19.87 -3.80 -5.04
C ILE A 539 -20.13 -2.31 -4.90
N GLU A 540 -19.11 -1.56 -4.49
CA GLU A 540 -19.16 -0.10 -4.50
C GLU A 540 -18.85 0.43 -5.90
N TYR A 541 -17.68 0.04 -6.43
CA TYR A 541 -17.24 0.37 -7.78
C TYR A 541 -16.16 -0.58 -8.28
N ALA A 542 -15.95 -0.58 -9.59
CA ALA A 542 -14.75 -1.11 -10.22
C ALA A 542 -14.04 -0.04 -11.04
N THR A 543 -12.72 -0.16 -11.17
CA THR A 543 -11.89 0.86 -11.84
C THR A 543 -12.18 1.03 -13.34
N ASP A 544 -12.78 0.02 -13.96
CA ASP A 544 -13.21 0.01 -15.37
C ASP A 544 -14.67 0.42 -15.56
N ASP A 545 -15.41 0.73 -14.49
CA ASP A 545 -16.76 1.28 -14.59
C ASP A 545 -16.77 2.53 -15.45
N LYS A 546 -17.88 2.77 -16.17
CA LYS A 546 -18.00 3.85 -17.17
C LYS A 546 -17.57 5.24 -16.68
N LEU A 547 -17.70 5.48 -15.38
CA LEU A 547 -17.31 6.72 -14.73
C LEU A 547 -15.77 6.90 -14.69
N TYR A 548 -15.05 5.86 -14.26
CA TYR A 548 -13.60 5.82 -14.17
C TYR A 548 -12.97 5.55 -15.54
N GLY A 549 -13.41 4.46 -16.18
CA GLY A 549 -13.03 4.04 -17.52
C GLY A 549 -11.53 3.77 -17.66
N MET A 550 -10.90 3.22 -16.61
CA MET A 550 -9.50 2.79 -16.66
C MET A 550 -9.41 1.48 -17.44
N LYS A 551 -8.47 1.40 -18.39
CA LYS A 551 -8.30 0.23 -19.26
C LYS A 551 -7.49 -0.88 -18.60
N ASP A 552 -6.51 -0.44 -17.84
CA ASP A 552 -5.61 -1.20 -16.98
C ASP A 552 -5.22 -0.27 -15.83
N LEU A 553 -4.45 -0.78 -14.88
CA LEU A 553 -3.95 0.00 -13.74
C LEU A 553 -2.44 0.27 -13.87
N THR A 554 -1.96 0.48 -15.10
CA THR A 554 -0.60 0.96 -15.32
C THR A 554 -0.42 2.38 -14.77
N VAL A 555 0.83 2.75 -14.43
CA VAL A 555 1.19 4.10 -13.94
C VAL A 555 0.69 5.17 -14.91
N LYS A 556 0.80 4.93 -16.22
CA LYS A 556 0.31 5.86 -17.24
C LYS A 556 -1.18 6.15 -17.12
N GLU A 557 -2.01 5.13 -16.88
CA GLU A 557 -3.45 5.31 -16.74
C GLU A 557 -3.81 5.98 -15.40
N TRP A 558 -3.09 5.67 -14.30
CA TRP A 558 -3.22 6.41 -13.03
C TRP A 558 -2.86 7.89 -13.16
N ILE A 559 -1.75 8.21 -13.80
CA ILE A 559 -1.30 9.60 -14.04
C ILE A 559 -2.29 10.36 -14.93
N LYS A 560 -2.84 9.70 -15.95
CA LYS A 560 -3.90 10.26 -16.78
C LYS A 560 -5.20 10.48 -15.98
N TYR A 561 -5.55 9.54 -15.10
CA TYR A 561 -6.71 9.66 -14.22
C TYR A 561 -6.55 10.83 -13.24
N GLY A 562 -5.42 10.92 -12.52
CA GLY A 562 -5.09 12.06 -11.64
C GLY A 562 -5.14 13.40 -12.37
N ARG A 563 -4.59 13.50 -13.58
CA ARG A 563 -4.72 14.73 -14.40
C ARG A 563 -6.18 15.11 -14.68
N LYS A 564 -7.07 14.14 -14.92
CA LYS A 564 -8.51 14.43 -15.11
C LYS A 564 -9.14 14.99 -13.83
N LEU A 565 -8.81 14.42 -12.67
CA LEU A 565 -9.30 14.88 -11.37
C LEU A 565 -8.88 16.34 -11.07
N GLY A 566 -7.61 16.68 -11.36
CA GLY A 566 -7.07 18.03 -11.13
C GLY A 566 -7.30 19.04 -12.27
N GLN A 567 -7.79 18.61 -13.44
CA GLN A 567 -7.95 19.49 -14.61
C GLN A 567 -8.85 20.71 -14.35
N PRO A 568 -10.01 20.60 -13.66
CA PRO A 568 -10.84 21.76 -13.41
C PRO A 568 -10.16 22.84 -12.56
N VAL A 569 -9.39 22.42 -11.55
CA VAL A 569 -8.55 23.32 -10.72
C VAL A 569 -7.50 24.02 -11.59
N LYS A 570 -6.79 23.25 -12.44
CA LYS A 570 -5.78 23.77 -13.37
C LYS A 570 -6.37 24.76 -14.39
N ASP A 571 -7.60 24.53 -14.85
CA ASP A 571 -8.30 25.41 -15.78
C ASP A 571 -8.76 26.72 -15.13
N ALA A 572 -9.21 26.65 -13.87
CA ALA A 572 -9.69 27.80 -13.10
C ALA A 572 -8.57 28.80 -12.80
N THR A 573 -7.38 28.31 -12.44
CA THR A 573 -6.21 29.16 -12.17
C THR A 573 -5.67 29.86 -13.42
N ARG A 574 -5.85 29.27 -14.61
CA ARG A 574 -5.31 29.79 -15.88
C ARG A 574 -6.23 30.77 -16.62
N SER A 575 -7.55 30.65 -16.49
CA SER A 575 -8.49 31.32 -17.40
C SER A 575 -9.12 32.59 -16.81
N LYS A 576 -8.68 33.77 -17.27
CA LYS A 576 -9.41 35.06 -17.06
C LYS A 576 -10.59 35.27 -18.02
N LYS A 577 -10.79 34.40 -19.01
CA LYS A 577 -11.86 34.50 -20.04
C LYS A 577 -13.00 33.51 -19.79
N LYS A 578 -14.23 33.89 -20.20
CA LYS A 578 -15.40 33.01 -20.11
C LYS A 578 -15.21 31.75 -20.98
N PRO A 579 -15.36 30.53 -20.42
CA PRO A 579 -15.18 29.29 -21.18
C PRO A 579 -16.27 29.11 -22.24
N SER A 580 -15.89 28.51 -23.38
CA SER A 580 -16.84 28.15 -24.45
C SER A 580 -17.89 27.14 -23.97
N LYS A 581 -19.04 27.04 -24.66
CA LYS A 581 -20.09 26.06 -24.31
C LYS A 581 -19.57 24.62 -24.25
N LYS A 582 -18.67 24.25 -25.17
CA LYS A 582 -18.03 22.91 -25.19
C LYS A 582 -17.13 22.70 -23.98
N LYS A 583 -16.30 23.69 -23.63
CA LYS A 583 -15.41 23.63 -22.46
C LYS A 583 -16.20 23.56 -21.14
N LYS A 584 -17.31 24.29 -21.03
CA LYS A 584 -18.23 24.19 -19.88
C LYS A 584 -18.83 22.78 -19.71
N LYS A 585 -19.25 22.14 -20.80
CA LYS A 585 -19.80 20.77 -20.75
C LYS A 585 -18.73 19.77 -20.29
N GLN A 586 -17.50 19.91 -20.79
CA GLN A 586 -16.38 19.07 -20.38
C GLN A 586 -16.01 19.28 -18.90
N GLN A 587 -15.94 20.54 -18.45
CA GLN A 587 -15.68 20.86 -17.05
C GLN A 587 -16.73 20.23 -16.12
N LYS A 588 -18.02 20.32 -16.48
CA LYS A 588 -19.09 19.66 -15.71
C LYS A 588 -18.94 18.13 -15.62
N GLN A 589 -18.43 17.49 -16.66
CA GLN A 589 -18.16 16.04 -16.63
C GLN A 589 -16.97 15.71 -15.71
N LEU A 590 -15.95 16.55 -15.68
CA LEU A 590 -14.78 16.38 -14.81
C LEU A 590 -15.10 16.67 -13.34
N GLU A 591 -15.97 17.64 -13.04
CA GLU A 591 -16.47 17.84 -11.67
C GLU A 591 -17.27 16.63 -11.22
N LYS A 592 -18.18 16.10 -12.06
CA LYS A 592 -18.92 14.88 -11.71
C LYS A 592 -17.98 13.70 -11.44
N LEU A 593 -16.86 13.61 -12.15
CA LEU A 593 -15.84 12.58 -11.91
C LEU A 593 -15.18 12.78 -10.54
N TRP A 594 -14.85 14.02 -10.18
CA TRP A 594 -14.33 14.36 -8.86
C TRP A 594 -15.33 14.05 -7.75
N ASP A 595 -16.58 14.49 -7.87
CA ASP A 595 -17.63 14.24 -6.87
C ASP A 595 -17.79 12.74 -6.60
N SER A 596 -17.72 11.93 -7.66
CA SER A 596 -17.85 10.47 -7.54
C SER A 596 -16.58 9.83 -6.96
N PHE A 597 -15.40 10.36 -7.30
CA PHE A 597 -14.14 9.94 -6.68
C PHE A 597 -14.15 10.26 -5.17
N LEU A 598 -14.64 11.43 -4.79
CA LEU A 598 -14.73 11.88 -3.40
C LEU A 598 -15.72 11.02 -2.59
N LYS A 599 -16.91 10.75 -3.14
CA LYS A 599 -17.87 9.82 -2.56
C LYS A 599 -17.25 8.46 -2.24
N ASN A 600 -16.53 7.90 -3.21
CA ASN A 600 -15.91 6.58 -3.06
C ASN A 600 -14.66 6.63 -2.16
N SER A 601 -13.97 7.76 -2.09
CA SER A 601 -12.87 7.99 -1.13
C SER A 601 -13.35 7.83 0.32
N PHE A 602 -14.62 8.11 0.58
CA PHE A 602 -15.30 7.96 1.86
C PHE A 602 -16.29 6.79 1.86
N VAL A 603 -16.05 5.78 1.04
CA VAL A 603 -16.75 4.48 1.02
C VAL A 603 -18.28 4.65 0.98
N SER A 604 -18.77 5.60 0.18
CA SER A 604 -20.21 5.85 0.01
C SER A 604 -20.96 6.13 1.32
N SER A 605 -20.29 6.72 2.32
CA SER A 605 -20.87 7.08 3.63
C SER A 605 -21.56 8.45 3.67
N ASP A 606 -21.59 9.16 2.54
CA ASP A 606 -22.10 10.53 2.39
C ASP A 606 -21.31 11.58 3.20
N TYR A 607 -20.11 11.24 3.67
CA TYR A 607 -19.29 12.12 4.51
C TYR A 607 -19.04 13.50 3.89
N GLU A 608 -18.80 13.55 2.57
CA GLU A 608 -18.52 14.76 1.82
C GLU A 608 -19.65 15.81 1.87
N ASN A 609 -20.88 15.39 2.21
CA ASN A 609 -22.04 16.27 2.30
C ASN A 609 -22.44 16.62 3.75
N LYS A 610 -21.75 16.08 4.77
CA LYS A 610 -22.12 16.26 6.18
C LYS A 610 -21.46 17.45 6.88
N GLY A 611 -20.57 18.18 6.21
CA GLY A 611 -20.00 19.43 6.74
C GLY A 611 -18.92 19.26 7.82
N TYR A 612 -18.23 18.12 7.86
CA TYR A 612 -17.16 17.83 8.84
C TYR A 612 -15.76 18.38 8.48
N GLY A 613 -15.69 19.31 7.52
CA GLY A 613 -14.46 19.97 7.07
C GLY A 613 -14.08 19.65 5.64
#